data_AF-A0A133VMB8-F1
#
_entry.id   AF-A0A133VMB8-F1
#
_cell.length_a   1.000
_cell.length_b   1.000
_cell.length_c   1.000
_cell.angle_alpha   90.00
_cell.angle_beta   90.00
_cell.angle_gamma   90.00
#
_symmetry.space_group_name_H-M   'P 1'
#
loop_
_entity.id
_entity.type
_entity.pdbx_description
1 polymer ?
#
loop_
_entity_poly.entity_id
_entity_poly.type
_entity_poly.pdbx_seq_one_letter_code
_entity_poly.pdbx_strand_id
1 'polypeptide(L)'
;MNLLEKTEDGNQILTDFKTVSSRRAQDEGQLLLYREALRATGYTDADNIQLRCVVLLKTKEPDIDVQTFDPDDSKLKKLMSLYKESWKAIQDGVYYPTPGWQCQSCQWSHVCSQG
;
A
#
# COMPACT_ATOMS: atom_id res chain seq x y z
N MET A 1 7.36 5.25 -1.62
CA MET A 1 7.98 5.00 -0.30
C MET A 1 8.14 6.34 0.38
N ASN A 2 7.78 6.50 1.66
CA ASN A 2 7.97 7.79 2.35
C ASN A 2 9.31 7.88 3.10
N LEU A 3 9.64 6.87 3.90
CA LEU A 3 10.88 6.88 4.68
C LEU A 3 11.46 5.46 4.79
N LEU A 4 12.75 5.32 4.50
CA LEU A 4 13.55 4.16 4.85
C LEU A 4 14.61 4.66 5.86
N GLU A 5 14.56 4.15 7.08
CA GLU A 5 15.43 4.56 8.17
C GLU A 5 16.20 3.37 8.75
N LYS A 6 17.38 3.64 9.31
CA LYS A 6 18.16 2.68 10.09
C LYS A 6 18.19 3.16 11.53
N THR A 7 17.72 2.33 12.47
CA THR A 7 17.74 2.65 13.90
C THR A 7 19.17 2.60 14.45
N GLU A 8 19.37 3.14 15.65
CA GLU A 8 20.66 3.09 16.35
C GLU A 8 21.15 1.64 16.53
N ASP A 9 20.24 0.71 16.81
CA ASP A 9 20.51 -0.74 16.92
C ASP A 9 20.79 -1.43 15.57
N GLY A 10 20.75 -0.69 14.46
CA GLY A 10 21.06 -1.17 13.13
C GLY A 10 19.89 -1.80 12.36
N ASN A 11 18.69 -1.86 12.94
CA ASN A 11 17.49 -2.37 12.28
C ASN A 11 17.03 -1.41 11.19
N GLN A 12 16.47 -1.94 10.09
CA GLN A 12 15.92 -1.13 9.01
C GLN A 12 14.41 -1.11 9.05
N ILE A 13 13.84 0.07 8.88
CA ILE A 13 12.40 0.30 8.95
C ILE A 13 11.95 1.06 7.72
N LEU A 14 10.97 0.50 7.02
CA LEU A 14 10.27 1.13 5.92
C LEU A 14 8.93 1.66 6.43
N THR A 15 8.82 2.98 6.48
CA THR A 15 7.66 3.69 7.01
C THR A 15 6.84 4.34 5.89
N ASP A 16 5.53 4.13 5.93
CA ASP A 16 4.52 4.87 5.15
C ASP A 16 3.67 5.75 6.08
N PHE A 17 3.57 7.04 5.75
CA PHE A 17 2.82 8.01 6.55
C PHE A 17 1.46 8.27 5.92
N LYS A 18 0.40 8.09 6.70
CA LYS A 18 -0.98 8.34 6.25
C LYS A 18 -1.66 9.34 7.17
N THR A 19 -2.63 10.07 6.60
CA THR A 19 -3.58 10.84 7.40
C THR A 19 -4.99 10.35 7.11
N VAL A 20 -5.79 10.14 8.15
CA VAL A 20 -7.15 9.58 8.01
C VAL A 20 -8.13 10.38 8.86
N SER A 21 -9.40 10.39 8.46
CA SER A 21 -10.49 11.00 9.24
C SER A 21 -11.10 10.04 10.27
N SER A 22 -10.87 8.73 10.13
CA SER A 22 -11.35 7.69 11.02
C SER A 22 -10.35 6.54 11.13
N ARG A 23 -10.35 5.84 12.29
CA ARG A 23 -9.49 4.67 12.50
C ARG A 23 -9.93 3.52 11.59
N ARG A 24 -8.94 2.84 11.01
CA ARG A 24 -9.12 1.64 10.20
C ARG A 24 -7.81 0.86 10.20
N ALA A 25 -7.91 -0.46 10.06
CA ALA A 25 -6.75 -1.30 9.78
C ALA A 25 -6.11 -0.82 8.47
N GLN A 26 -4.78 -0.66 8.47
CA GLN A 26 -4.06 -0.33 7.25
C GLN A 26 -3.74 -1.59 6.47
N ASP A 27 -3.80 -1.49 5.15
CA ASP A 27 -3.32 -2.53 4.25
C ASP A 27 -1.80 -2.41 4.08
N GLU A 28 -1.09 -3.52 4.28
CA GLU A 28 0.37 -3.63 4.18
C GLU A 28 0.87 -3.80 2.74
N GLY A 29 -0.01 -3.99 1.76
CA GLY A 29 0.36 -4.34 0.38
C GLY A 29 1.25 -3.30 -0.29
N GLN A 30 1.01 -2.01 -0.04
CA GLN A 30 1.87 -0.93 -0.53
C GLN A 30 3.30 -1.02 0.04
N LEU A 31 3.43 -1.34 1.33
CA LEU A 31 4.73 -1.51 2.00
C LEU A 31 5.46 -2.75 1.48
N LEU A 32 4.75 -3.86 1.26
CA LEU A 32 5.30 -5.08 0.65
C LEU A 32 5.87 -4.81 -0.75
N LEU A 33 5.17 -4.02 -1.57
CA LEU A 33 5.65 -3.65 -2.91
C LEU A 33 6.90 -2.77 -2.86
N TYR A 34 6.99 -1.83 -1.93
CA TYR A 34 8.20 -1.02 -1.76
C TYR A 34 9.39 -1.87 -1.30
N ARG A 35 9.18 -2.81 -0.37
CA ARG A 35 10.20 -3.78 0.03
C ARG A 35 10.67 -4.60 -1.17
N GLU A 36 9.76 -5.13 -1.97
CA GLU A 36 10.11 -5.90 -3.18
C GLU A 36 10.84 -5.04 -4.22
N ALA A 37 10.46 -3.76 -4.38
CA ALA A 37 11.18 -2.84 -5.24
C ALA A 37 12.63 -2.62 -4.77
N LEU A 38 12.87 -2.50 -3.45
CA LEU A 38 14.22 -2.41 -2.89
C LEU A 38 15.03 -3.70 -3.13
N ARG A 39 14.40 -4.88 -2.99
CA ARG A 39 15.04 -6.16 -3.34
C ARG A 39 15.48 -6.17 -4.81
N ALA A 40 14.59 -5.72 -5.71
CA ALA A 40 14.85 -5.68 -7.14
C ALA A 40 15.98 -4.71 -7.55
N THR A 41 16.28 -3.68 -6.75
CA THR A 41 17.42 -2.78 -7.01
C THR A 41 18.75 -3.32 -6.48
N GLY A 42 18.76 -4.49 -5.81
CA GLY A 42 19.96 -5.06 -5.20
C GLY A 42 20.30 -4.48 -3.84
N TYR A 43 19.35 -3.84 -3.15
CA TYR A 43 19.55 -3.35 -1.79
C TYR A 43 19.76 -4.55 -0.84
N THR A 44 20.96 -4.64 -0.26
CA THR A 44 21.47 -5.86 0.39
C THR A 44 20.67 -6.32 1.60
N ASP A 45 20.02 -5.40 2.31
CA ASP A 45 19.29 -5.69 3.55
C ASP A 45 17.77 -5.70 3.34
N ALA A 46 17.29 -5.68 2.09
CA ALA A 46 15.87 -5.55 1.79
C ALA A 46 15.01 -6.67 2.41
N ASP A 47 15.58 -7.85 2.62
CA ASP A 47 14.89 -8.97 3.26
C ASP A 47 14.62 -8.76 4.76
N ASN A 48 15.44 -7.94 5.43
CA ASN A 48 15.42 -7.70 6.88
C ASN A 48 14.76 -6.37 7.27
N ILE A 49 13.98 -5.78 6.37
CA ILE A 49 13.27 -4.51 6.62
C ILE A 49 11.95 -4.77 7.37
N GLN A 50 11.79 -4.14 8.53
CA GLN A 50 10.50 -4.07 9.22
C GLN A 50 9.57 -3.08 8.51
N LEU A 51 8.29 -3.46 8.36
CA LEU A 51 7.28 -2.60 7.72
C LEU A 51 6.50 -1.84 8.78
N ARG A 52 6.32 -0.53 8.59
CA ARG A 52 5.60 0.35 9.51
C ARG A 52 4.66 1.28 8.76
N CYS A 53 3.45 1.46 9.28
CA CYS A 53 2.55 2.53 8.87
C CYS A 53 2.26 3.44 10.06
N VAL A 54 2.52 4.74 9.89
CA VAL A 54 2.22 5.77 10.89
C VAL A 54 1.02 6.57 10.41
N VAL A 55 -0.06 6.56 11.18
CA VAL A 55 -1.33 7.15 10.79
C VAL A 55 -1.68 8.31 11.73
N LEU A 56 -1.73 9.51 11.17
CA LEU A 56 -2.29 10.68 11.87
C LEU A 56 -3.82 10.69 11.72
N LEU A 57 -4.53 10.52 12.83
CA LEU A 57 -5.97 10.66 12.92
C LEU A 57 -6.35 12.14 13.04
N LYS A 58 -7.06 12.66 12.05
CA LYS A 58 -7.47 14.06 11.92
C LYS A 58 -8.80 14.34 12.62
N THR A 59 -8.89 13.97 13.89
CA THR A 59 -10.03 14.27 14.76
C THR A 59 -9.82 15.58 15.53
N LYS A 60 -10.86 16.06 16.22
CA LYS A 60 -10.76 17.25 17.09
C LYS A 60 -9.63 17.11 18.13
N GLU A 61 -9.47 15.90 18.65
CA GLU A 61 -8.33 15.47 19.44
C GLU A 61 -7.47 14.59 18.53
N PRO A 62 -6.38 15.10 17.92
CA PRO A 62 -5.57 14.33 16.99
C PRO A 62 -4.82 13.22 17.72
N ASP A 63 -4.64 12.09 17.03
CA ASP A 63 -3.93 10.93 17.57
C ASP A 63 -3.01 10.31 16.51
N ILE A 64 -1.98 9.59 16.96
CA ILE A 64 -1.05 8.85 16.12
C ILE A 64 -1.21 7.36 16.38
N ASP A 65 -1.57 6.61 15.35
CA ASP A 65 -1.64 5.15 15.36
C ASP A 65 -0.47 4.57 14.58
N VAL A 66 0.35 3.72 15.23
CA VAL A 66 1.53 3.09 14.64
C VAL A 66 1.27 1.60 14.49
N GLN A 67 1.18 1.14 13.24
CA GLN A 67 0.97 -0.26 12.90
C GLN A 67 2.26 -0.82 12.31
N THR A 68 2.68 -2.01 12.76
CA THR A 68 3.84 -2.72 12.21
C THR A 68 3.38 -4.03 11.60
N PHE A 69 4.08 -4.47 10.55
CA PHE A 69 3.72 -5.66 9.79
C PHE A 69 4.96 -6.52 9.57
N ASP A 70 4.76 -7.82 9.70
CA ASP A 70 5.75 -8.81 9.28
C ASP A 70 5.60 -9.07 7.78
N PRO A 71 6.68 -9.00 6.99
CA PRO A 71 6.60 -9.31 5.56
C PRO A 71 6.07 -10.73 5.30
N ASP A 72 5.05 -10.85 4.47
CA ASP A 72 4.48 -12.14 4.05
C ASP A 72 4.62 -12.31 2.53
N ASP A 73 5.55 -13.17 2.13
CA ASP A 73 5.82 -13.46 0.72
C ASP A 73 4.63 -14.10 -0.01
N SER A 74 3.72 -14.77 0.72
CA SER A 74 2.51 -15.34 0.12
C SER A 74 1.52 -14.25 -0.28
N LYS A 75 1.38 -13.19 0.54
CA LYS A 75 0.61 -11.99 0.21
C LYS A 75 1.25 -11.21 -0.92
N LEU A 76 2.58 -11.05 -0.89
CA LEU A 76 3.32 -10.42 -1.98
C LEU A 76 3.08 -11.15 -3.30
N LYS A 77 3.15 -12.48 -3.33
CA LYS A 77 2.88 -13.28 -4.54
C LYS A 77 1.47 -13.06 -5.08
N LYS A 78 0.45 -13.05 -4.21
CA LYS A 78 -0.94 -12.75 -4.60
C LYS A 78 -1.07 -11.34 -5.17
N LEU A 79 -0.46 -10.35 -4.51
CA LEU A 79 -0.48 -8.96 -4.93
C LEU A 79 0.20 -8.78 -6.30
N MET A 80 1.36 -9.41 -6.51
CA MET A 80 2.05 -9.39 -7.79
C MET A 80 1.23 -10.06 -8.91
N SER A 81 0.48 -11.13 -8.62
CA SER A 81 -0.44 -11.73 -9.60
C SER A 81 -1.52 -10.73 -10.01
N LEU A 82 -2.17 -10.10 -9.03
CA LEU A 82 -3.22 -9.11 -9.25
C LEU A 82 -2.72 -7.92 -10.09
N TYR A 83 -1.51 -7.43 -9.81
CA TYR A 83 -0.92 -6.32 -10.56
C TYR A 83 -0.58 -6.73 -12.00
N LYS A 84 -0.07 -7.95 -12.22
CA LYS A 84 0.20 -8.47 -13.58
C LYS A 84 -1.08 -8.62 -14.39
N GLU A 85 -2.13 -9.16 -13.80
CA GLU A 85 -3.43 -9.31 -14.44
C GLU A 85 -4.05 -7.94 -14.76
N SER A 86 -4.01 -7.02 -13.80
CA SER A 86 -4.50 -5.65 -13.97
C SER A 86 -3.73 -4.91 -15.07
N TRP A 87 -2.41 -5.05 -15.11
CA TRP A 87 -1.56 -4.47 -16.16
C TRP A 87 -1.91 -5.02 -17.54
N LYS A 88 -2.08 -6.35 -17.66
CA LYS A 88 -2.50 -6.97 -18.91
C LYS A 88 -3.86 -6.42 -19.38
N ALA A 89 -4.85 -6.33 -18.49
CA ALA A 89 -6.16 -5.79 -18.82
C ALA A 89 -6.07 -4.33 -19.33
N ILE A 90 -5.25 -3.50 -18.68
CA ILE A 90 -4.98 -2.11 -19.12
C ILE A 90 -4.37 -2.11 -20.53
N GLN A 91 -3.40 -2.97 -20.81
CA GLN A 91 -2.77 -3.06 -22.14
C GLN A 91 -3.75 -3.54 -23.22
N ASP A 92 -4.68 -4.42 -22.86
CA ASP A 92 -5.70 -4.94 -23.76
C ASP A 92 -6.91 -3.97 -23.91
N GLY A 93 -6.88 -2.80 -23.25
CA GLY A 93 -7.95 -1.81 -23.29
C GLY A 93 -9.23 -2.23 -22.57
N VAL A 94 -9.11 -3.18 -21.62
CA VAL A 94 -10.22 -3.79 -20.91
C VAL A 94 -10.52 -3.03 -19.63
N TYR A 95 -11.64 -2.29 -19.61
CA TYR A 95 -12.09 -1.51 -18.46
C TYR A 95 -13.54 -1.85 -18.11
N TYR A 96 -13.74 -2.74 -17.14
CA TYR A 96 -15.08 -3.10 -16.68
C TYR A 96 -15.48 -2.30 -15.44
N PRO A 97 -16.70 -1.74 -15.40
CA PRO A 97 -17.22 -1.17 -14.17
C PRO A 97 -17.22 -2.22 -13.06
N THR A 98 -16.80 -1.82 -11.86
CA THR A 98 -16.91 -2.64 -10.65
C THR A 98 -17.87 -1.94 -9.70
N PRO A 99 -19.19 -2.19 -9.79
CA PRO A 99 -20.19 -1.55 -8.94
C PRO A 99 -19.95 -1.93 -7.48
N GLY A 100 -19.93 -0.94 -6.58
CA GLY A 100 -19.70 -1.18 -5.17
C GLY A 100 -19.67 0.12 -4.37
N TRP A 101 -19.33 0.01 -3.08
CA TRP A 101 -19.21 1.17 -2.18
C TRP A 101 -18.16 2.18 -2.67
N GLN A 102 -17.16 1.73 -3.43
CA GLN A 102 -16.13 2.55 -4.04
C GLN A 102 -16.70 3.57 -5.03
N CYS A 103 -17.88 3.32 -5.62
CA CYS A 103 -18.50 4.20 -6.60
C CYS A 103 -18.94 5.54 -6.00
N GLN A 104 -19.25 5.60 -4.69
CA GLN A 104 -19.79 6.81 -4.03
C GLN A 104 -18.81 8.00 -4.06
N SER A 105 -17.51 7.73 -4.07
CA SER A 105 -16.45 8.75 -4.14
C SER A 105 -15.55 8.58 -5.38
N CYS A 106 -15.91 7.67 -6.29
CA CYS A 106 -15.16 7.41 -7.51
C CYS A 106 -15.27 8.62 -8.44
N GLN A 107 -14.10 9.20 -8.75
CA GLN A 107 -14.03 10.37 -9.62
C GLN A 107 -14.51 10.04 -11.04
N TRP A 108 -14.35 8.79 -11.51
CA TRP A 108 -14.74 8.35 -12.87
C TRP A 108 -16.14 7.72 -12.93
N SER A 109 -16.95 7.85 -11.88
CA SER A 109 -18.31 7.30 -11.83
C SER A 109 -19.18 7.72 -13.01
N HIS A 110 -19.04 8.98 -13.45
CA HIS A 110 -19.75 9.53 -14.61
C HIS A 110 -19.41 8.80 -15.93
N VAL A 111 -18.16 8.38 -16.13
CA VAL A 111 -17.73 7.63 -17.32
C VAL A 111 -18.35 6.22 -17.30
N CYS A 112 -18.31 5.57 -16.14
CA CYS A 112 -18.88 4.23 -15.98
C CYS A 112 -20.41 4.19 -16.16
N SER A 113 -21.12 5.30 -15.88
CA SER A 113 -22.57 5.39 -16.07
C SER A 113 -23.01 5.66 -17.52
N GLN A 114 -22.08 5.94 -18.42
CA GLN A 114 -22.35 6.29 -19.82
C GLN A 114 -22.14 5.13 -20.81
N GLY A 115 -21.64 3.98 -20.34
CA GLY A 115 -21.50 2.74 -21.10
C GLY A 115 -22.50 1.69 -20.64
#